data_AF-A0A7X1NU23-F1
#
_entry.id   AF-A0A7X1NU23-F1
#
_cell.length_a   1.000
_cell.length_b   1.000
_cell.length_c   1.000
_cell.angle_alpha   90.00
_cell.angle_beta   90.00
_cell.angle_gamma   90.00
#
_symmetry.space_group_name_H-M   'P 1'
#
loop_
_entity.id
_entity.type
_entity.pdbx_description
1 polymer ?
#
loop_
_entity_poly.entity_id
_entity_poly.type
_entity_poly.pdbx_seq_one_letter_code
_entity_poly.pdbx_strand_id
1 'polypeptide(L)' 'MPASSSGLSLERLAVRVLLRLQAEPGRYTARSLARDLGETPNRVNRIILAIEEEVGVQREGAYGAITVGGTERGV' A
#
# COMPACT_ATOMS: atom_id res chain seq x y z
N MET A 1 16.37 -10.21 23.82
CA MET A 1 16.44 -10.81 22.47
C MET A 1 15.88 -9.81 21.48
N PRO A 2 16.65 -9.26 20.52
CA PRO A 2 16.06 -8.42 19.49
C PRO A 2 15.27 -9.32 18.54
N ALA A 3 13.98 -9.03 18.37
CA ALA A 3 13.13 -9.75 17.43
C ALA A 3 13.75 -9.63 16.03
N SER A 4 14.16 -10.77 15.47
CA SER A 4 14.53 -10.85 14.06
C SER A 4 13.30 -10.52 13.22
N SER A 5 13.16 -9.25 12.89
CA SER A 5 12.17 -8.75 11.93
C SER A 5 12.65 -9.15 10.54
N SER A 6 12.36 -10.38 10.14
CA SER A 6 12.53 -10.88 8.76
C SER A 6 11.48 -10.30 7.78
N GLY A 7 10.90 -9.14 8.11
CA GLY A 7 10.10 -8.34 7.19
C GLY A 7 10.95 -7.29 6.50
N LEU A 8 10.51 -6.81 5.33
CA LEU A 8 11.17 -5.71 4.62
C LEU A 8 11.29 -4.47 5.53
N SER A 9 12.26 -3.60 5.27
CA SER A 9 12.24 -2.27 5.91
C SER A 9 10.94 -1.55 5.52
N LEU A 10 10.42 -0.68 6.41
CA LEU A 10 9.18 0.07 6.14
C LEU A 10 9.28 0.88 4.85
N GLU A 11 10.44 1.47 4.58
CA GLU A 11 10.74 2.20 3.35
C GLU A 11 10.64 1.31 2.10
N ARG A 12 11.23 0.11 2.16
CA ARG A 12 11.19 -0.85 1.05
C ARG A 12 9.78 -1.40 0.82
N LEU A 13 9.01 -1.57 1.89
CA LEU A 13 7.59 -1.92 1.80
C LEU A 13 6.78 -0.78 1.17
N ALA A 14 7.03 0.48 1.54
CA ALA A 14 6.39 1.64 0.95
C ALA A 14 6.61 1.71 -0.57
N VAL A 15 7.87 1.58 -1.01
CA VAL A 15 8.20 1.57 -2.43
C VAL A 15 7.47 0.44 -3.17
N ARG A 16 7.40 -0.77 -2.59
CA ARG A 16 6.68 -1.88 -3.22
C ARG A 16 5.18 -1.66 -3.30
N VAL A 17 4.56 -1.12 -2.25
CA VAL A 17 3.14 -0.77 -2.25
C VAL A 17 2.87 0.27 -3.34
N LEU A 18 3.67 1.33 -3.42
CA LEU A 18 3.55 2.37 -4.44
C LEU A 18 3.68 1.80 -5.85
N LEU A 19 4.72 1.01 -6.12
CA LEU A 19 4.91 0.38 -7.43
C LEU A 19 3.75 -0.54 -7.80
N ARG A 20 3.21 -1.31 -6.84
CA ARG A 20 2.06 -2.20 -7.07
C ARG A 20 0.80 -1.41 -7.43
N LEU A 21 0.54 -0.32 -6.71
CA LEU A 21 -0.61 0.55 -6.92
C LEU A 21 -0.52 1.33 -8.26
N GLN A 22 0.69 1.70 -8.69
CA GLN A 22 0.90 2.38 -9.97
C GLN A 22 0.88 1.42 -11.16
N ALA A 23 1.38 0.20 -10.99
CA ALA A 23 1.44 -0.78 -12.07
C ALA A 23 0.04 -1.25 -12.53
N GLU A 24 -0.91 -1.33 -11.61
CA GLU A 24 -2.28 -1.74 -11.90
C GLU A 24 -3.24 -0.86 -11.08
N PRO A 25 -3.80 0.19 -11.69
CA PRO A 25 -4.82 1.00 -11.03
C PRO A 25 -6.08 0.16 -10.82
N GLY A 26 -6.62 0.19 -9.60
CA GLY A 26 -7.75 -0.65 -9.25
C GLY A 26 -8.21 -0.48 -7.81
N ARG A 27 -9.12 -1.38 -7.40
CA ARG A 27 -9.65 -1.44 -6.05
C ARG A 27 -8.91 -2.49 -5.24
N TYR A 28 -8.18 -2.05 -4.22
CA TYR A 28 -7.38 -2.89 -3.35
C TYR A 28 -7.87 -2.83 -1.91
N THR A 29 -7.49 -3.82 -1.11
CA THR A 29 -7.60 -3.75 0.36
C THR A 29 -6.22 -3.94 0.96
N ALA A 30 -6.00 -3.49 2.19
CA ALA A 30 -4.73 -3.75 2.89
C ALA A 30 -4.42 -5.26 2.98
N ARG A 31 -5.46 -6.11 3.05
CA ARG A 31 -5.33 -7.57 3.05
C ARG A 31 -4.90 -8.12 1.69
N SER A 32 -5.46 -7.64 0.59
CA SER A 32 -5.08 -8.12 -0.75
C SER A 32 -3.64 -7.70 -1.07
N LEU A 33 -3.28 -6.45 -0.78
CA LEU A 33 -1.91 -5.96 -0.97
C LEU A 33 -0.90 -6.69 -0.09
N ALA A 34 -1.25 -6.99 1.15
CA ALA A 34 -0.41 -7.80 2.04
C ALA A 34 -0.15 -9.21 1.48
N ARG A 35 -1.18 -9.85 0.91
CA ARG A 35 -1.03 -11.16 0.26
C ARG A 35 -0.11 -11.09 -0.95
N ASP A 36 -0.28 -10.10 -1.82
CA ASP A 36 0.53 -9.92 -3.03
C ASP A 36 2.00 -9.63 -2.68
N LEU A 37 2.25 -8.91 -1.59
CA LEU A 37 3.58 -8.46 -1.19
C LEU A 37 4.28 -9.41 -0.21
N GLY A 38 3.60 -10.47 0.26
CA GLY A 38 4.13 -11.41 1.25
C GLY A 38 4.33 -10.77 2.62
N GLU A 39 3.48 -9.83 3.00
CA GLU A 39 3.59 -9.01 4.20
C GLU A 39 2.34 -9.09 5.07
N THR A 40 2.36 -8.46 6.25
CA THR A 40 1.17 -8.46 7.13
C THR A 40 0.22 -7.31 6.79
N PRO A 41 -1.11 -7.50 6.90
CA PRO A 41 -2.09 -6.44 6.67
C PRO A 41 -1.86 -5.22 7.56
N ASN A 42 -1.39 -5.41 8.79
CA ASN A 42 -1.11 -4.30 9.71
C ASN A 42 0.06 -3.44 9.21
N ARG A 43 1.15 -4.06 8.74
CA ARG A 43 2.31 -3.36 8.18
C ARG A 43 1.91 -2.60 6.91
N VAL A 44 1.18 -3.26 6.01
CA VAL A 44 0.69 -2.64 4.79
C VAL A 44 -0.28 -1.49 5.08
N ASN A 45 -1.21 -1.65 6.02
CA ASN A 45 -2.14 -0.57 6.38
C ASN A 45 -1.43 0.68 6.91
N ARG A 46 -0.38 0.51 7.72
CA ARG A 46 0.44 1.65 8.19
C ARG A 46 1.11 2.40 7.05
N ILE A 47 1.62 1.67 6.07
CA ILE A 47 2.23 2.26 4.87
C ILE A 47 1.19 3.01 4.05
N ILE A 48 0.02 2.41 3.82
CA ILE A 48 -1.03 3.04 3.02
C ILE A 48 -1.52 4.33 3.70
N LEU A 49 -1.71 4.31 5.03
CA LEU A 49 -2.05 5.52 5.79
C LEU A 49 -0.98 6.62 5.66
N ALA A 50 0.30 6.25 5.56
CA ALA A 50 1.39 7.22 5.43
C ALA A 50 1.49 7.84 4.03
N ILE A 51 1.18 7.07 2.97
CA ILE A 51 1.28 7.52 1.57
C ILE A 51 -0.04 8.08 1.02
N GLU A 52 -1.14 7.96 1.76
CA GLU A 52 -2.48 8.37 1.31
C GLU A 52 -2.56 9.84 0.95
N GLU A 53 -1.94 10.69 1.77
CA GLU A 53 -1.86 12.14 1.55
C GLU A 53 -0.99 12.50 0.33
N GLU A 54 -0.01 11.66 -0.03
CA GLU A 54 0.94 11.93 -1.11
C GLU A 54 0.47 11.41 -2.48
N VAL A 55 -0.28 10.30 -2.52
CA VAL A 55 -0.55 9.53 -3.75
C VAL A 55 -1.95 9.78 -4.32
N GLY A 56 -2.80 10.54 -3.62
CA GLY A 56 -4.17 10.83 -4.07
C GLY A 56 -5.07 9.59 -4.02
N VAL A 57 -4.84 8.74 -3.02
CA VAL A 57 -5.54 7.48 -2.84
C VAL A 57 -6.90 7.71 -2.18
N GLN A 58 -7.99 7.21 -2.76
CA GLN A 58 -9.32 7.31 -2.17
C GLN A 58 -9.63 6.06 -1.33
N ARG A 59 -9.79 6.23 -0.02
CA ARG A 59 -10.18 5.14 0.89
C ARG A 59 -11.65 5.27 1.31
N GLU A 60 -12.39 4.17 1.18
CA GLU A 60 -13.74 4.07 1.71
C GLU A 60 -13.72 3.81 3.24
N GLY A 61 -13.69 4.88 4.04
CA GLY A 61 -13.66 4.78 5.50
C GLY A 61 -12.31 4.31 6.06
N ALA A 62 -12.18 4.16 7.39
CA ALA A 62 -10.87 3.98 8.05
C ALA A 62 -10.09 2.71 7.63
N TYR A 63 -10.78 1.66 7.20
CA TYR A 63 -10.19 0.36 6.84
C TYR A 63 -10.75 -0.27 5.57
N GLY A 64 -11.51 0.49 4.78
CA GLY A 64 -12.19 -0.05 3.62
C GLY A 64 -11.30 -0.14 2.39
N ALA A 65 -11.97 -0.31 1.25
CA ALA A 65 -11.30 -0.46 -0.01
C ALA A 65 -10.59 0.83 -0.42
N ILE A 66 -9.49 0.63 -1.13
CA ILE A 66 -8.58 1.64 -1.60
C ILE A 66 -8.71 1.69 -3.10
N THR A 67 -9.14 2.82 -3.63
CA THR A 67 -9.26 3.04 -5.06
C THR A 67 -8.16 4.00 -5.47
N VAL A 68 -7.32 3.53 -6.40
CA VAL A 68 -6.34 4.38 -7.07
C VAL A 68 -6.96 4.80 -8.38
N GLY A 69 -7.42 6.06 -8.44
CA GLY A 69 -7.80 6.67 -9.70
C GLY A 69 -6.54 6.70 -10.55
N GLY A 70 -6.54 5.98 -11.68
CA GLY A 70 -5.41 5.96 -12.60
C GLY A 70 -5.03 7.40 -12.88
N THR A 71 -3.89 7.83 -12.36
CA THR A 71 -3.36 9.16 -12.64
C THR A 71 -3.18 9.17 -14.15
N GLU A 72 -4.05 9.88 -14.86
CA GLU A 72 -3.88 10.16 -16.26
C GLU A 72 -2.52 10.85 -16.37
N ARG A 73 -1.50 10.08 -16.73
CA ARG A 73 -0.23 10.63 -17.18
C ARG A 73 -0.52 11.29 -18.51
N GLY A 74 -1.05 12.50 -18.45
CA GLY A 74 -0.97 13.46 -19.55
C GLY A 74 0.49 13.85 -19.70
N VAL A 75 1.20 13.15 -20.60
CA VAL A 75 2.25 13.69 -21.47
C VAL A 75 2.23 12.90 -22.77
#